data_AF-A0A3B3WCG9-F1
#
_entry.id   AF-A0A3B3WCG9-F1
#
_cell.length_a   1.000
_cell.length_b   1.000
_cell.length_c   1.000
_cell.angle_alpha   90.00
_cell.angle_beta   90.00
_cell.angle_gamma   90.00
#
_symmetry.space_group_name_H-M   'P 1'
#
loop_
_entity.id
_entity.type
_entity.pdbx_description
1 polymer ?
#
loop_
_entity_poly.entity_id
_entity_poly.type
_entity_poly.pdbx_seq_one_letter_code
_entity_poly.pdbx_strand_id
1 'polypeptide(L)'
;MALQSDCHVTVTDSRQHQLSPDSPSPIEILSLRVESINPTVRPFNISLNSTDYTDLRGKLRAPIRTSPNVVIHQTMSELFLETFRAQVELNQRYTLPSGQEVEPCIGCMQVPASTKLVRLCQTAGEKCQQCFCRPMWCLFCLGRWFASRQDQQRPQTWLSSKVPCPTCRAKFCILDVCMVH
;
A
#
# COMPACT_ATOMS: atom_id res chain seq x y z
N MET A 1 -21.40 0.27 -13.63
CA MET A 1 -19.98 -0.04 -13.93
C MET A 1 -19.23 1.28 -14.08
N ALA A 2 -18.11 1.48 -13.38
CA ALA A 2 -17.35 2.72 -13.48
C ALA A 2 -16.56 2.76 -14.81
N LEU A 3 -16.75 3.81 -15.61
CA LEU A 3 -16.15 4.03 -16.94
C LEU A 3 -14.67 4.46 -16.86
N GLN A 4 -13.90 3.87 -15.95
CA GLN A 4 -12.48 4.21 -15.74
C GLN A 4 -11.59 3.92 -16.98
N SER A 5 -12.08 3.14 -17.94
CA SER A 5 -11.41 2.90 -19.23
C SER A 5 -11.47 4.12 -20.17
N ASP A 6 -12.35 5.08 -19.91
CA ASP A 6 -12.69 6.15 -20.85
C ASP A 6 -12.06 7.48 -20.45
N CYS A 7 -10.95 7.42 -19.70
CA CYS A 7 -10.18 8.59 -19.34
C CYS A 7 -8.66 8.38 -19.41
N HIS A 8 -7.96 9.46 -19.75
CA HIS A 8 -6.53 9.60 -19.62
C HIS A 8 -6.23 10.46 -18.41
N VAL A 9 -5.36 9.96 -17.53
CA VAL A 9 -4.90 10.69 -16.35
C VAL A 9 -3.43 11.01 -16.52
N THR A 10 -3.08 12.29 -16.42
CA THR A 10 -1.70 12.76 -16.57
C THR A 10 -1.30 13.60 -15.36
N VAL A 11 -0.18 13.28 -14.73
CA VAL A 11 0.44 14.15 -13.72
C VAL A 11 1.07 15.35 -14.43
N THR A 12 0.61 16.55 -14.11
CA THR A 12 1.03 17.80 -14.76
C THR A 12 1.93 18.65 -13.90
N ASP A 13 1.88 18.50 -12.57
CA ASP A 13 2.68 19.30 -11.64
C ASP A 13 2.91 18.54 -10.32
N SER A 14 4.03 18.84 -9.66
CA SER A 14 4.33 18.38 -8.29
C SER A 14 4.83 19.55 -7.45
N ARG A 15 4.23 19.77 -6.28
CA ARG A 15 4.58 20.88 -5.37
C ARG A 15 4.84 20.39 -3.96
N GLN A 16 6.03 20.67 -3.45
CA GLN A 16 6.35 20.48 -2.04
C GLN A 16 5.96 21.72 -1.22
N HIS A 17 5.24 21.49 -0.13
CA HIS A 17 4.91 22.51 0.86
C HIS A 17 5.63 22.17 2.17
N GLN A 18 6.45 23.10 2.67
CA GLN A 18 6.95 23.07 4.04
C GLN A 18 5.92 23.75 4.93
N LEU A 19 5.12 22.98 5.66
CA LEU A 19 4.21 23.52 6.66
C LEU A 19 4.81 23.33 8.06
N SER A 20 5.31 24.44 8.61
CA SER A 20 5.69 24.68 10.02
C SER A 20 6.78 23.80 10.66
N PRO A 21 7.51 24.32 11.67
CA PRO A 21 8.63 23.64 12.34
C PRO A 21 8.25 22.39 13.16
N ASP A 22 6.96 22.07 13.31
CA ASP A 22 6.47 20.95 14.11
C ASP A 22 6.16 19.67 13.29
N SER A 23 6.24 19.70 11.96
CA SER A 23 6.06 18.50 11.11
C SER A 23 7.39 18.09 10.46
N PRO A 24 7.90 16.86 10.72
CA PRO A 24 9.27 16.49 10.34
C PRO A 24 9.45 16.15 8.85
N SER A 25 8.41 16.28 8.01
CA SER A 25 8.50 15.90 6.59
C SER A 25 7.69 16.82 5.67
N PRO A 26 8.29 17.30 4.56
CA PRO A 26 7.56 18.11 3.57
C PRO A 26 6.42 17.31 2.93
N ILE A 27 5.27 17.96 2.74
CA ILE A 27 4.12 17.36 2.04
C ILE A 27 4.26 17.66 0.55
N GLU A 28 4.24 16.64 -0.29
CA GLU A 28 4.21 16.78 -1.75
C GLU A 28 2.77 16.58 -2.26
N ILE A 29 2.28 17.57 -3.02
CA ILE A 29 0.96 17.53 -3.66
C ILE A 29 1.15 17.39 -5.17
N LEU A 30 0.53 16.37 -5.74
CA LEU A 30 0.50 16.13 -7.18
C LEU A 30 -0.76 16.74 -7.78
N SER A 31 -0.61 17.45 -8.90
CA SER A 31 -1.75 17.89 -9.73
C SER A 31 -1.87 16.99 -10.95
N LEU A 32 -3.05 16.41 -11.12
CA LEU A 32 -3.35 15.48 -12.20
C LEU A 32 -4.46 16.07 -13.06
N ARG A 33 -4.25 16.07 -14.38
CA ARG A 33 -5.28 16.37 -15.37
C ARG A 33 -5.98 15.09 -15.77
N VAL A 34 -7.30 15.10 -15.73
CA VAL A 34 -8.18 14.01 -16.16
C VAL A 34 -8.88 14.44 -17.44
N GLU A 35 -8.67 13.70 -18.52
CA GLU A 35 -9.28 13.92 -19.83
C GLU A 35 -10.14 12.72 -20.19
N SER A 36 -11.40 12.93 -20.54
CA SER A 36 -12.24 11.83 -21.03
C SER A 36 -12.00 11.59 -22.52
N ILE A 37 -12.14 10.33 -22.94
CA ILE A 37 -12.26 9.99 -24.35
C ILE A 37 -13.57 10.53 -24.93
N ASN A 38 -14.60 10.72 -24.10
CA ASN A 38 -15.85 11.34 -24.52
C ASN A 38 -15.69 12.88 -24.63
N PRO A 39 -15.79 13.47 -25.83
CA PRO A 39 -15.59 14.90 -26.05
C PRO A 39 -16.64 15.79 -25.36
N THR A 40 -17.78 15.23 -24.91
CA THR A 40 -18.79 16.01 -24.17
C THR A 40 -18.39 16.25 -22.72
N VAL A 41 -17.39 15.53 -22.20
CA VAL A 41 -16.90 15.68 -20.84
C VAL A 41 -15.69 16.60 -20.84
N ARG A 42 -15.81 17.75 -20.17
CA ARG A 42 -14.71 18.72 -20.08
C ARG A 42 -13.56 18.18 -19.23
N PRO A 43 -12.30 18.39 -19.63
CA PRO A 43 -11.16 18.07 -18.79
C PRO A 43 -11.21 18.80 -17.46
N PHE A 44 -10.73 18.15 -16.40
CA PHE A 44 -10.64 18.75 -15.08
C PHE A 44 -9.33 18.34 -14.38
N ASN A 45 -8.95 19.09 -13.35
CA ASN A 45 -7.78 18.79 -12.55
C ASN A 45 -8.21 18.26 -11.19
N ILE A 46 -7.46 17.28 -10.68
CA ILE A 46 -7.55 16.81 -9.30
C ILE A 46 -6.19 16.99 -8.63
N SER A 47 -6.19 17.08 -7.30
CA SER A 47 -4.98 17.12 -6.50
C SER A 47 -5.00 16.03 -5.44
N LEU A 48 -3.87 15.38 -5.21
CA LEU A 48 -3.71 14.43 -4.11
C LEU A 48 -2.33 14.55 -3.49
N ASN A 49 -2.22 14.06 -2.26
CA ASN A 49 -0.94 13.85 -1.61
C ASN A 49 -0.17 12.77 -2.37
N SER A 50 1.15 12.94 -2.56
CA SER A 50 1.98 11.96 -3.25
C SER A 50 1.92 10.57 -2.58
N THR A 51 1.70 10.51 -1.26
CA THR A 51 1.53 9.26 -0.51
C THR A 51 0.32 8.41 -0.90
N ASP A 52 -0.66 8.99 -1.60
CA ASP A 52 -1.83 8.29 -2.14
C ASP A 52 -1.70 7.94 -3.63
N TYR A 53 -0.61 8.37 -4.29
CA TYR A 53 -0.38 8.15 -5.71
C TYR A 53 -0.35 6.67 -6.08
N THR A 54 0.35 5.84 -5.32
CA THR A 54 0.45 4.38 -5.56
C THR A 54 -0.90 3.68 -5.41
N ASP A 55 -1.73 4.11 -4.45
CA ASP A 55 -3.09 3.57 -4.26
C ASP A 55 -4.01 3.95 -5.42
N LEU A 56 -3.99 5.24 -5.83
CA LEU A 56 -4.74 5.70 -7.00
C LEU A 56 -4.32 4.95 -8.27
N ARG A 57 -3.01 4.82 -8.50
CA ARG A 57 -2.45 4.07 -9.64
C ARG A 57 -2.89 2.61 -9.63
N GLY A 58 -2.94 1.97 -8.46
CA GLY A 58 -3.39 0.58 -8.32
C GLY A 58 -4.90 0.37 -8.54
N LYS A 59 -5.71 1.41 -8.31
CA LYS A 59 -7.18 1.38 -8.48
C LYS A 59 -7.62 1.69 -9.90
N LEU A 60 -6.81 2.41 -10.69
CA LEU A 60 -7.11 2.74 -12.08
C LEU A 60 -6.74 1.58 -13.02
N ARG A 61 -7.62 1.27 -13.97
CA ARG A 61 -7.34 0.29 -15.03
C ARG A 61 -6.34 0.82 -16.06
N ALA A 62 -6.45 2.10 -16.41
CA ALA A 62 -5.55 2.76 -17.34
C ALA A 62 -4.31 3.30 -16.59
N PRO A 63 -3.11 3.27 -17.21
CA PRO A 63 -1.91 3.81 -16.58
C PRO A 63 -2.01 5.33 -16.44
N ILE A 64 -1.53 5.86 -15.31
CA ILE A 64 -1.32 7.29 -15.12
C ILE A 64 -0.03 7.68 -15.86
N ARG A 65 -0.11 8.68 -16.74
CA ARG A 65 1.05 9.24 -17.44
C ARG A 65 1.70 10.34 -16.60
N THR A 66 3.01 10.53 -16.75
CA THR A 66 3.73 11.64 -16.11
C THR A 66 4.26 12.56 -17.18
N SER A 67 4.02 13.86 -17.03
CA SER A 67 4.59 14.85 -17.95
C SER A 67 6.13 14.86 -17.84
N PRO A 68 6.89 15.10 -18.93
CA PRO A 68 8.35 14.92 -18.95
C PRO A 68 9.13 15.70 -17.89
N ASN A 69 8.57 16.80 -17.38
CA ASN A 69 9.22 17.69 -16.41
C ASN A 69 8.70 17.52 -14.98
N VAL A 70 7.89 16.50 -14.72
CA VAL A 70 7.33 16.25 -13.39
C VAL A 70 8.08 15.11 -12.74
N VAL A 71 8.78 15.41 -11.65
CA VAL A 71 9.39 14.41 -10.76
C VAL A 71 8.41 14.17 -9.62
N ILE A 72 8.03 12.90 -9.41
CA ILE A 72 7.20 12.47 -8.28
C ILE A 72 8.17 11.87 -7.25
N HIS A 73 8.30 12.51 -6.10
CA HIS A 73 9.18 12.03 -5.04
C HIS A 73 8.48 10.95 -4.22
N GLN A 74 8.64 9.69 -4.62
CA GLN A 74 8.12 8.59 -3.82
C GLN A 74 8.86 8.46 -2.50
N THR A 75 8.12 8.34 -1.40
CA THR A 75 8.72 8.07 -0.10
C THR A 75 9.30 6.66 -0.06
N MET A 76 10.31 6.43 0.80
CA MET A 76 10.85 5.09 1.03
C MET A 76 9.75 4.10 1.44
N SER A 77 8.72 4.58 2.15
CA SER A 77 7.54 3.81 2.50
C SER A 77 6.72 3.37 1.28
N GLU A 78 6.53 4.23 0.28
CA GLU A 78 5.81 3.86 -0.95
C GLU A 78 6.55 2.79 -1.76
N LEU A 79 7.87 2.99 -1.98
CA LEU A 79 8.72 2.01 -2.65
C LEU A 79 8.72 0.65 -1.92
N PHE A 80 8.75 0.71 -0.58
CA PHE A 80 8.61 -0.48 0.23
C PHE A 80 7.26 -1.15 0.05
N LEU A 81 6.14 -0.42 -0.01
CA LEU A 81 4.81 -1.02 -0.18
C LEU A 81 4.67 -1.77 -1.50
N GLU A 82 5.25 -1.24 -2.59
CA GLU A 82 5.29 -1.94 -3.88
C GLU A 82 6.10 -3.24 -3.76
N THR A 83 7.28 -3.18 -3.16
CA THR A 83 8.14 -4.35 -2.92
C THR A 83 7.49 -5.37 -1.98
N PHE A 84 6.82 -4.88 -0.94
CA PHE A 84 6.12 -5.69 0.05
C PHE A 84 5.01 -6.50 -0.63
N ARG A 85 4.20 -5.83 -1.45
CA ARG A 85 3.15 -6.48 -2.25
C ARG A 85 3.74 -7.55 -3.16
N ALA A 86 4.76 -7.20 -3.97
CA ALA A 86 5.37 -8.13 -4.91
C ALA A 86 5.92 -9.38 -4.20
N GLN A 87 6.56 -9.21 -3.04
CA GLN A 87 7.04 -10.34 -2.24
C GLN A 87 5.91 -11.18 -1.67
N VAL A 88 4.84 -10.57 -1.15
CA VAL A 88 3.69 -11.31 -0.58
C VAL A 88 2.91 -12.08 -1.64
N GLU A 89 2.87 -11.59 -2.89
CA GLU A 89 2.27 -12.30 -4.02
C GLU A 89 3.00 -13.62 -4.34
N LEU A 90 4.27 -13.75 -3.96
CA LEU A 90 5.07 -14.98 -4.10
C LEU A 90 4.91 -15.95 -2.92
N ASN A 91 4.34 -15.51 -1.80
CA ASN A 91 4.15 -16.35 -0.63
C ASN A 91 3.00 -17.36 -0.85
N GLN A 92 2.95 -18.40 -0.01
CA GLN A 92 1.83 -19.33 0.03
C GLN A 92 0.51 -18.56 0.30
N ARG A 93 -0.54 -18.90 -0.44
CA ARG A 93 -1.89 -18.37 -0.17
C ARG A 93 -2.56 -19.12 0.97
N TYR A 94 -3.39 -18.41 1.73
CA TYR A 94 -4.21 -18.97 2.79
C TYR A 94 -5.61 -19.23 2.26
N THR A 95 -6.08 -20.48 2.37
CA THR A 95 -7.47 -20.87 2.04
C THR A 95 -8.34 -20.64 3.27
N LEU A 96 -9.44 -19.91 3.10
CA LEU A 96 -10.41 -19.72 4.17
C LEU A 96 -11.10 -21.05 4.54
N PRO A 97 -11.27 -21.35 5.83
CA PRO A 97 -12.14 -22.43 6.27
C PRO A 97 -13.57 -22.25 5.74
N SER A 98 -14.22 -23.36 5.36
CA SER A 98 -15.60 -23.33 4.86
C SER A 98 -16.55 -22.64 5.84
N GLY A 99 -17.37 -21.71 5.32
CA GLY A 99 -18.34 -20.95 6.11
C GLY A 99 -17.78 -19.71 6.83
N GLN A 100 -16.49 -19.42 6.72
CA GLN A 100 -15.92 -18.19 7.25
C GLN A 100 -15.99 -17.06 6.23
N GLU A 101 -16.77 -16.03 6.53
CA GLU A 101 -16.81 -14.79 5.75
C GLU A 101 -15.66 -13.85 6.13
N VAL A 102 -15.30 -12.99 5.17
CA VAL A 102 -14.23 -12.02 5.33
C VAL A 102 -14.82 -10.66 5.68
N GLU A 103 -14.52 -10.18 6.88
CA GLU A 103 -14.94 -8.86 7.34
C GLU A 103 -14.18 -7.74 6.62
N PRO A 104 -14.72 -6.50 6.61
CA PRO A 104 -13.98 -5.32 6.15
C PRO A 104 -12.65 -5.18 6.90
N CYS A 105 -11.62 -4.72 6.18
CA CYS A 105 -10.33 -4.45 6.77
C CYS A 105 -10.45 -3.42 7.90
N ILE A 106 -9.97 -3.77 9.10
CA ILE A 106 -10.07 -2.89 10.28
C ILE A 106 -9.22 -1.61 10.18
N GLY A 107 -8.28 -1.56 9.23
CA GLY A 107 -7.40 -0.41 9.00
C GLY A 107 -8.06 0.67 8.15
N CYS A 108 -8.62 0.31 6.99
CA CYS A 108 -9.24 1.28 6.08
C CYS A 108 -10.77 1.26 6.09
N MET A 109 -11.41 0.16 6.50
CA MET A 109 -12.85 -0.08 6.41
C MET A 109 -13.44 0.04 4.98
N GLN A 110 -12.60 0.05 3.94
CA GLN A 110 -13.03 0.25 2.54
C GLN A 110 -13.11 -1.05 1.73
N VAL A 111 -12.29 -2.03 2.06
CA VAL A 111 -12.16 -3.28 1.30
C VAL A 111 -12.18 -4.47 2.26
N PRO A 112 -12.54 -5.69 1.81
CA PRO A 112 -12.42 -6.89 2.62
C PRO A 112 -10.99 -7.08 3.13
N ALA A 113 -10.84 -7.70 4.30
CA ALA A 113 -9.53 -8.21 4.70
C ALA A 113 -8.99 -9.17 3.64
N SER A 114 -7.69 -9.18 3.39
CA SER A 114 -7.13 -9.96 2.28
C SER A 114 -5.81 -10.62 2.63
N THR A 115 -5.43 -10.57 3.92
CA THR A 115 -4.19 -11.15 4.41
C THR A 115 -4.39 -11.93 5.70
N LYS A 116 -3.65 -13.03 5.82
CA LYS A 116 -3.52 -13.85 7.02
C LYS A 116 -2.04 -13.96 7.38
N LEU A 117 -1.73 -13.80 8.66
CA LEU A 117 -0.41 -14.14 9.19
C LEU A 117 -0.37 -15.63 9.54
N VAL A 118 0.56 -16.36 8.92
CA VAL A 118 0.87 -17.77 9.16
C VAL A 118 2.38 -17.90 9.26
N ARG A 119 2.90 -18.54 10.31
CA ARG A 119 4.34 -18.71 10.44
C ARG A 119 4.85 -19.68 9.37
N LEU A 120 5.53 -19.15 8.36
CA LEU A 120 6.09 -19.92 7.24
C LEU A 120 7.62 -19.77 7.17
N CYS A 121 8.18 -18.71 7.76
CA CYS A 121 9.61 -18.51 7.76
C CYS A 121 10.34 -19.56 8.62
N GLN A 122 11.49 -20.03 8.11
CA GLN A 122 12.35 -21.02 8.78
C GLN A 122 13.62 -20.38 9.38
N THR A 123 13.63 -19.07 9.62
CA THR A 123 14.84 -18.35 10.02
C THR A 123 15.33 -18.72 11.43
N ALA A 124 16.62 -18.99 11.56
CA ALA A 124 17.32 -19.13 12.83
C ALA A 124 17.56 -17.72 13.44
N GLY A 125 17.05 -17.46 14.65
CA GLY A 125 17.15 -16.17 15.34
C GLY A 125 15.95 -15.90 16.28
N GLU A 126 15.71 -14.64 16.69
CA GLU A 126 14.43 -14.25 17.31
C GLU A 126 13.28 -14.71 16.40
N LYS A 127 12.52 -15.69 16.87
CA LYS A 127 11.61 -16.46 16.02
C LYS A 127 10.31 -15.69 15.81
N CYS A 128 9.84 -15.63 14.57
CA CYS A 128 8.45 -15.30 14.32
C CYS A 128 7.54 -16.26 15.09
N GLN A 129 6.41 -15.76 15.55
CA GLN A 129 5.46 -16.45 16.40
C GLN A 129 4.21 -16.82 15.59
N GLN A 130 3.54 -17.90 15.99
CA GLN A 130 2.27 -18.27 15.39
C GLN A 130 1.21 -17.21 15.72
N CYS A 131 0.54 -16.70 14.68
CA CYS A 131 -0.56 -15.74 14.83
C CYS A 131 -1.91 -16.46 14.67
N PHE A 132 -2.78 -16.33 15.68
CA PHE A 132 -4.12 -16.94 15.71
C PHE A 132 -5.25 -15.96 15.34
N CYS A 133 -4.92 -14.71 15.02
CA CYS A 133 -5.91 -13.75 14.54
C CYS A 133 -6.57 -14.23 13.23
N ARG A 134 -7.87 -13.95 13.08
CA ARG A 134 -8.56 -14.07 11.78
C ARG A 134 -7.96 -13.08 10.76
N PRO A 135 -8.20 -13.27 9.45
CA PRO A 135 -7.96 -12.22 8.47
C PRO A 135 -8.74 -10.95 8.83
N MET A 136 -8.04 -9.88 9.17
CA MET A 136 -8.65 -8.58 9.56
C MET A 136 -8.06 -7.39 8.81
N TRP A 137 -6.99 -7.62 8.03
CA TRP A 137 -6.25 -6.57 7.35
C TRP A 137 -6.21 -6.84 5.85
N CYS A 138 -6.40 -5.81 5.03
CA CYS A 138 -6.04 -5.86 3.62
C CYS A 138 -4.53 -5.73 3.46
N LEU A 139 -4.01 -6.18 2.31
CA LEU A 139 -2.58 -6.20 2.03
C LEU A 139 -1.92 -4.83 2.22
N PHE A 140 -2.59 -3.78 1.75
CA PHE A 140 -2.08 -2.43 1.80
C PHE A 140 -1.96 -1.88 3.23
N CYS A 141 -3.01 -2.05 4.05
CA CYS A 141 -2.98 -1.58 5.44
C CYS A 141 -1.97 -2.36 6.29
N LEU A 142 -1.84 -3.68 6.07
CA LEU A 142 -0.81 -4.47 6.75
C LEU A 142 0.60 -4.04 6.32
N GLY A 143 0.82 -3.76 5.03
CA GLY A 143 2.08 -3.23 4.52
C GLY A 143 2.42 -1.86 5.12
N ARG A 144 1.45 -0.95 5.22
CA ARG A 144 1.64 0.38 5.85
C ARG A 144 2.04 0.24 7.33
N TRP A 145 1.39 -0.66 8.05
CA TRP A 145 1.79 -1.01 9.41
C TRP A 145 3.21 -1.56 9.49
N PHE A 146 3.56 -2.47 8.58
CA PHE A 146 4.90 -3.05 8.55
C PHE A 146 5.96 -1.96 8.33
N ALA A 147 5.75 -1.07 7.37
CA ALA A 147 6.63 0.06 7.07
C ALA A 147 6.76 1.03 8.25
N SER A 148 5.66 1.31 8.97
CA SER A 148 5.67 2.23 10.11
C SER A 148 6.44 1.71 11.32
N ARG A 149 6.83 0.44 11.34
CA ARG A 149 7.62 -0.19 12.41
C ARG A 149 9.10 -0.29 12.08
N GLN A 150 9.50 0.25 10.93
CA GLN A 150 10.87 0.15 10.47
C GLN A 150 11.75 1.31 10.94
N ASP A 151 13.05 1.04 10.98
CA ASP A 151 14.08 2.03 11.21
C ASP A 151 14.31 2.84 9.92
N GLN A 152 13.87 4.10 9.89
CA GLN A 152 14.01 4.95 8.70
C GLN A 152 15.45 5.25 8.31
N GLN A 153 16.40 5.11 9.24
CA GLN A 153 17.82 5.30 8.96
C GLN A 153 18.47 4.07 8.31
N ARG A 154 17.78 2.91 8.32
CA ARG A 154 18.30 1.64 7.77
C ARG A 154 17.31 0.93 6.83
N PRO A 155 16.94 1.56 5.69
CA PRO A 155 16.00 1.00 4.71
C PRO A 155 16.37 -0.39 4.18
N GLN A 156 17.66 -0.68 4.07
CA GLN A 156 18.20 -1.98 3.64
C GLN A 156 17.81 -3.15 4.55
N THR A 157 17.36 -2.87 5.79
CA THR A 157 16.95 -3.90 6.76
C THR A 157 15.44 -4.18 6.73
N TRP A 158 14.65 -3.38 6.02
CA TRP A 158 13.18 -3.42 6.15
C TRP A 158 12.61 -4.78 5.75
N LEU A 159 13.06 -5.35 4.63
CA LEU A 159 12.58 -6.66 4.14
C LEU A 159 12.97 -7.83 5.04
N SER A 160 14.09 -7.74 5.77
CA SER A 160 14.56 -8.78 6.69
C SER A 160 14.09 -8.59 8.14
N SER A 161 13.40 -7.48 8.41
CA SER A 161 12.88 -7.15 9.73
C SER A 161 11.73 -8.05 10.18
N LYS A 162 11.43 -7.97 11.47
CA LYS A 162 10.27 -8.59 12.10
C LYS A 162 9.49 -7.52 12.85
N VAL A 163 8.17 -7.54 12.72
CA VAL A 163 7.27 -6.56 13.35
C VAL A 163 6.16 -7.28 14.12
N PRO A 164 5.57 -6.65 15.15
CA PRO A 164 4.44 -7.25 15.85
C PRO A 164 3.16 -7.18 15.00
N CYS A 165 2.34 -8.23 15.04
CA CYS A 165 0.97 -8.21 14.54
C CYS A 165 0.22 -7.00 15.13
N PRO A 166 -0.50 -6.18 14.33
CA PRO A 166 -1.24 -5.03 14.84
C PRO A 166 -2.25 -5.36 15.93
N THR A 167 -2.75 -6.60 15.95
CA THR A 167 -3.84 -7.04 16.83
C THR A 167 -3.34 -7.84 18.03
N CYS A 168 -2.60 -8.95 17.80
CA CYS A 168 -2.15 -9.83 18.90
C CYS A 168 -0.67 -9.67 19.26
N ARG A 169 0.06 -8.80 18.57
CA ARG A 169 1.51 -8.56 18.75
C ARG A 169 2.46 -9.72 18.49
N ALA A 170 1.96 -10.89 18.06
CA ALA A 170 2.79 -11.99 17.59
C ALA A 170 3.79 -11.47 16.54
N LYS A 171 5.10 -11.66 16.78
CA LYS A 171 6.14 -11.21 15.84
C LYS A 171 6.03 -11.97 14.52
N PHE A 172 6.09 -11.28 13.40
CA PHE A 172 6.06 -11.87 12.06
C PHE A 172 7.03 -11.14 11.11
N CYS A 173 7.45 -11.82 10.05
CA CYS A 173 8.22 -11.24 8.96
C CYS A 173 7.41 -11.25 7.66
N ILE A 174 7.94 -10.63 6.60
CA ILE A 174 7.25 -10.55 5.30
C ILE A 174 6.87 -11.93 4.72
N LEU A 175 7.67 -12.97 4.99
CA LEU A 175 7.42 -14.34 4.52
C LEU A 175 6.23 -15.02 5.23
N ASP A 176 5.81 -14.50 6.38
CA ASP A 176 4.67 -15.04 7.15
C ASP A 176 3.32 -14.45 6.68
N VAL A 177 3.34 -13.52 5.72
CA VAL A 177 2.12 -12.87 5.21
C VAL A 177 1.57 -13.66 4.04
N CYS A 178 0.36 -14.17 4.17
CA CYS A 178 -0.33 -14.93 3.13
C CYS A 178 -1.49 -14.11 2.57
N MET A 179 -1.65 -14.08 1.25
CA MET A 179 -2.88 -13.58 0.63
C MET A 179 -4.02 -14.57 0.85
N VAL A 180 -5.20 -14.05 1.18
CA VAL A 180 -6.42 -14.85 1.36
C VAL A 180 -7.07 -15.11 -0.01
N HIS A 181 -7.53 -16.34 -0.24
CA HIS A 181 -8.33 -16.74 -1.39
C HIS A 181 -9.42 -17.74 -0.99
#